data_AF-A0AAJ6ZYA9-F1
#
_entry.id   AF-A0AAJ6ZYA9-F1
#
_cell.length_a   1.000
_cell.length_b   1.000
_cell.length_c   1.000
_cell.angle_alpha   90.00
_cell.angle_beta   90.00
_cell.angle_gamma   90.00
#
_symmetry.space_group_name_H-M   'P 1'
#
loop_
_entity.id
_entity.type
_entity.pdbx_description
1 polymer ?
#
loop_
_entity_poly.entity_id
_entity_poly.type
_entity_poly.pdbx_seq_one_letter_code
_entity_poly.pdbx_strand_id
1 'polypeptide(L)'
;YRQHLFSTWTSHLAAASIKYRADIARTEYLSNPDERLRWQANALPTDELCVENAIMLKRFNRYPLIIDPSGQATEFIMREFNERKITKTSFLDDSFRKNLESALRFGNPLLVQDVENYDPILNPVLNRELRRTGGRVLITLGDQDIDLSPSFVIFLSTRDPTVEFPPDMCSRVTFVNFTVTRSSLQSQCLHRVLK
;
A
#
# COMPACT_ATOMS: atom_id res chain seq x y z
N TYR A 1 14.59 -1.06 12.79
CA TYR A 1 13.80 -2.30 12.96
C TYR A 1 13.87 -3.23 11.75
N ARG A 2 13.45 -2.82 10.53
CA ARG A 2 13.49 -3.70 9.32
C ARG A 2 14.86 -4.34 9.06
N GLN A 3 15.93 -3.54 9.11
CA GLN A 3 17.30 -4.03 8.95
C GLN A 3 17.70 -5.05 10.03
N HIS A 4 17.25 -4.86 11.26
CA HIS A 4 17.51 -5.80 12.35
C HIS A 4 16.83 -7.14 12.11
N LEU A 5 15.53 -7.15 11.75
CA LEU A 5 14.81 -8.38 11.37
C LEU A 5 15.49 -9.11 10.23
N PHE A 6 15.93 -8.38 9.19
CA PHE A 6 16.61 -8.97 8.06
C PHE A 6 17.94 -9.62 8.48
N SER A 7 18.74 -8.96 9.31
CA SER A 7 19.98 -9.50 9.87
C SER A 7 19.72 -10.78 10.68
N THR A 8 18.65 -10.80 11.48
CA THR A 8 18.23 -11.99 12.24
C THR A 8 17.88 -13.13 11.29
N TRP A 9 17.09 -12.88 10.24
CA TRP A 9 16.75 -13.91 9.26
C TRP A 9 17.97 -14.43 8.49
N THR A 10 18.89 -13.57 8.09
CA THR A 10 20.14 -14.00 7.45
C THR A 10 20.99 -14.87 8.39
N SER A 11 21.00 -14.55 9.69
CA SER A 11 21.71 -15.34 10.70
C SER A 11 21.08 -16.73 10.86
N HIS A 12 19.74 -16.82 10.83
CA HIS A 12 19.03 -18.10 10.83
C HIS A 12 19.30 -18.93 9.58
N LEU A 13 19.34 -18.32 8.39
CA LEU A 13 19.69 -19.01 7.14
C LEU A 13 21.11 -19.58 7.20
N ALA A 14 22.05 -18.80 7.72
CA ALA A 14 23.43 -19.23 7.92
C ALA A 14 23.52 -20.42 8.91
N ALA A 15 22.82 -20.34 10.05
CA ALA A 15 22.77 -21.43 11.02
C ALA A 15 22.14 -22.71 10.45
N ALA A 16 21.14 -22.57 9.57
CA ALA A 16 20.49 -23.67 8.87
C ALA A 16 21.32 -24.20 7.67
N SER A 17 22.50 -23.65 7.40
CA SER A 17 23.34 -23.99 6.23
C SER A 17 22.61 -23.83 4.88
N ILE A 18 21.64 -22.91 4.81
CA ILE A 18 20.92 -22.58 3.57
C ILE A 18 21.73 -21.54 2.81
N LYS A 19 22.08 -21.84 1.56
CA LYS A 19 22.79 -20.89 0.69
C LYS A 19 21.88 -19.72 0.32
N TYR A 20 22.37 -18.50 0.51
CA TYR A 20 21.69 -17.27 0.11
C TYR A 20 22.72 -16.26 -0.40
N ARG A 21 22.24 -15.23 -1.12
CA ARG A 21 23.09 -14.11 -1.55
C ARG A 21 23.18 -13.08 -0.42
N ALA A 22 24.36 -12.95 0.19
CA ALA A 22 24.58 -12.03 1.32
C ALA A 22 24.72 -10.56 0.89
N ASP A 23 25.12 -10.33 -0.37
CA ASP A 23 25.40 -9.03 -0.99
C ASP A 23 24.18 -8.42 -1.70
N ILE A 24 22.98 -8.95 -1.47
CA ILE A 24 21.81 -8.58 -2.25
C ILE A 24 21.15 -7.29 -1.72
N ALA A 25 21.20 -6.23 -2.52
CA ALA A 25 20.40 -5.03 -2.28
C ALA A 25 18.92 -5.36 -2.50
N ARG A 26 18.12 -5.35 -1.43
CA ARG A 26 16.70 -5.75 -1.42
C ARG A 26 15.87 -4.95 -2.42
N THR A 27 16.12 -3.65 -2.47
CA THR A 27 15.42 -2.73 -3.37
C THR A 27 15.75 -3.03 -4.84
N GLU A 28 17.02 -3.31 -5.15
CA GLU A 28 17.47 -3.66 -6.51
C GLU A 28 17.00 -5.05 -6.96
N TYR A 29 16.85 -5.98 -6.02
CA TYR A 29 16.34 -7.31 -6.34
C TYR A 29 14.84 -7.32 -6.63
N LEU A 30 14.07 -6.48 -5.92
CA LEU A 30 12.60 -6.49 -5.98
C LEU A 30 12.01 -5.43 -6.93
N SER A 31 12.82 -4.49 -7.41
CA SER A 31 12.45 -3.46 -8.39
C SER A 31 13.51 -3.31 -9.49
N ASN A 32 13.10 -2.92 -10.68
CA ASN A 32 14.03 -2.58 -11.76
C ASN A 32 14.37 -1.07 -11.75
N PRO A 33 15.46 -0.63 -12.42
CA PRO A 33 15.84 0.78 -12.46
C PRO A 33 14.76 1.69 -13.06
N ASP A 34 14.08 1.26 -14.11
CA ASP A 34 13.05 2.04 -14.80
C ASP A 34 11.84 2.32 -13.89
N GLU A 35 11.42 1.34 -13.09
CA GLU A 35 10.38 1.51 -12.07
C GLU A 35 10.77 2.52 -11.01
N ARG A 36 12.01 2.46 -10.52
CA ARG A 36 12.49 3.43 -9.52
C ARG A 36 12.55 4.84 -10.08
N LEU A 37 12.98 5.00 -11.33
CA LEU A 37 12.97 6.28 -12.03
C LEU A 37 11.54 6.81 -12.21
N ARG A 38 10.59 5.94 -12.59
CA ARG A 38 9.17 6.30 -12.68
C ARG A 38 8.61 6.73 -11.33
N TRP A 39 8.89 6.00 -10.26
CA TRP A 39 8.43 6.37 -8.93
C TRP A 39 8.97 7.72 -8.49
N GLN A 40 10.25 8.00 -8.76
CA GLN A 40 10.85 9.30 -8.49
C GLN A 40 10.18 10.42 -9.30
N ALA A 41 9.87 10.19 -10.58
CA ALA A 41 9.11 11.13 -11.41
C ALA A 41 7.70 11.38 -10.84
N ASN A 42 7.10 10.34 -10.26
CA ASN A 42 5.81 10.39 -9.57
C ASN A 42 5.90 10.87 -8.11
N ALA A 43 6.91 11.66 -7.78
CA ALA A 43 7.12 12.30 -6.47
C ALA A 43 7.43 11.36 -5.28
N LEU A 44 7.83 10.10 -5.53
CA LEU A 44 8.38 9.28 -4.46
C LEU A 44 9.77 9.81 -4.03
N PRO A 45 10.02 10.00 -2.72
CA PRO A 45 11.36 10.28 -2.23
C PRO A 45 12.37 9.18 -2.57
N THR A 46 13.63 9.56 -2.76
CA THR A 46 14.70 8.67 -3.21
C THR A 46 15.38 7.88 -2.08
N ASP A 47 14.96 8.07 -0.83
CA ASP A 47 15.52 7.32 0.30
C ASP A 47 15.09 5.85 0.32
N GLU A 48 15.93 5.00 0.91
CA GLU A 48 15.75 3.54 0.90
C GLU A 48 14.39 3.12 1.48
N LEU A 49 13.91 3.79 2.54
CA LEU A 49 12.63 3.48 3.18
C LEU A 49 11.46 3.70 2.22
N CYS A 50 11.44 4.82 1.50
CA CYS A 50 10.41 5.12 0.52
C CYS A 50 10.42 4.14 -0.65
N VAL A 51 11.61 3.75 -1.13
CA VAL A 51 11.74 2.73 -2.19
C VAL A 51 11.26 1.36 -1.73
N GLU A 52 11.62 0.92 -0.51
CA GLU A 52 11.07 -0.29 0.10
C GLU A 52 9.53 -0.26 0.18
N ASN A 53 8.98 0.87 0.61
CA ASN A 53 7.53 1.04 0.72
C ASN A 53 6.84 1.01 -0.65
N ALA A 54 7.44 1.61 -1.69
CA ALA A 54 6.91 1.53 -3.05
C ALA A 54 6.90 0.09 -3.57
N ILE A 55 7.94 -0.71 -3.25
CA ILE A 55 7.96 -2.14 -3.55
C ILE A 55 6.81 -2.86 -2.84
N MET A 56 6.53 -2.55 -1.57
CA MET A 56 5.39 -3.12 -0.84
C MET A 56 4.05 -2.73 -1.49
N LEU A 57 3.89 -1.47 -1.90
CA LEU A 57 2.70 -0.97 -2.59
C LEU A 57 2.52 -1.53 -4.00
N LYS A 58 3.59 -2.03 -4.63
CA LYS A 58 3.51 -2.76 -5.91
C LYS A 58 3.20 -4.24 -5.72
N ARG A 59 3.76 -4.87 -4.68
CA ARG A 59 3.77 -6.33 -4.47
C ARG A 59 2.84 -6.79 -3.35
N PHE A 60 1.90 -5.95 -2.90
CA PHE A 60 1.01 -6.30 -1.81
C PHE A 60 0.14 -7.52 -2.16
N ASN A 61 -0.11 -8.37 -1.17
CA ASN A 61 -1.13 -9.42 -1.28
C ASN A 61 -2.43 -8.96 -0.61
N ARG A 62 -2.38 -8.64 0.69
CA ARG A 62 -3.46 -7.95 1.41
C ARG A 62 -3.41 -6.47 1.08
N TYR A 63 -4.58 -5.83 0.93
CA TYR A 63 -4.63 -4.42 0.55
C TYR A 63 -3.84 -3.53 1.53
N PRO A 64 -3.10 -2.54 1.03
CA PRO A 64 -2.23 -1.72 1.86
C PRO A 64 -3.01 -0.72 2.72
N LEU A 65 -2.62 -0.64 3.99
CA LEU A 65 -2.96 0.46 4.89
C LEU A 65 -1.70 1.29 5.13
N ILE A 66 -1.78 2.55 4.73
CA ILE A 66 -0.67 3.47 4.64
C ILE A 66 -0.74 4.45 5.81
N ILE A 67 0.34 4.51 6.57
CA ILE A 67 0.54 5.54 7.58
C ILE A 67 1.40 6.63 6.94
N ASP A 68 0.80 7.78 6.65
CA ASP A 68 1.40 8.86 5.87
C ASP A 68 1.14 10.25 6.49
N PRO A 69 1.89 10.60 7.56
CA PRO A 69 1.71 11.89 8.23
C PRO A 69 2.04 13.10 7.35
N SER A 70 2.95 12.93 6.38
CA SER A 70 3.40 14.01 5.49
C SER A 70 2.54 14.17 4.23
N GLY A 71 1.70 13.19 3.90
CA GLY A 71 0.91 13.17 2.66
C GLY A 71 1.69 12.79 1.41
N GLN A 72 2.99 12.48 1.54
CA GLN A 72 3.87 12.17 0.40
C GLN A 72 3.50 10.85 -0.27
N ALA A 73 3.16 9.83 0.52
CA ALA A 73 2.76 8.54 -0.02
C ALA A 73 1.44 8.65 -0.79
N THR A 74 0.51 9.43 -0.25
CA THR A 74 -0.79 9.73 -0.87
C THR A 74 -0.58 10.43 -2.20
N GLU A 75 0.27 11.45 -2.26
CA GLU A 75 0.59 12.15 -3.50
C GLU A 75 1.24 11.22 -4.53
N PHE A 76 2.21 10.39 -4.09
CA PHE A 76 2.84 9.39 -4.94
C PHE A 76 1.82 8.44 -5.58
N ILE A 77 0.90 7.88 -4.79
CA ILE A 77 -0.13 6.96 -5.30
C ILE A 77 -1.08 7.66 -6.26
N MET A 78 -1.49 8.89 -5.96
CA MET A 78 -2.35 9.67 -6.85
C MET A 78 -1.68 9.91 -8.21
N ARG A 79 -0.37 10.17 -8.24
CA ARG A 79 0.40 10.35 -9.48
C ARG A 79 0.62 9.02 -10.23
N GLU A 80 1.03 7.96 -9.52
CA GLU A 80 1.29 6.64 -10.10
C GLU A 80 0.05 6.01 -10.74
N PHE A 81 -1.14 6.25 -10.17
CA PHE A 81 -2.40 5.69 -10.66
C PHE A 81 -3.27 6.72 -11.42
N ASN A 82 -2.72 7.86 -11.79
CA ASN A 82 -3.45 8.94 -12.47
C ASN A 82 -4.08 8.46 -13.80
N GLU A 83 -3.33 7.72 -14.61
CA GLU A 83 -3.82 7.16 -15.89
C GLU A 83 -4.99 6.18 -15.70
N ARG A 84 -5.06 5.53 -14.53
CA ARG A 84 -6.11 4.57 -14.17
C ARG A 84 -7.32 5.22 -13.50
N LYS A 85 -7.40 6.55 -13.47
CA LYS A 85 -8.51 7.32 -12.87
C LYS A 85 -8.74 6.97 -11.39
N ILE A 86 -7.66 7.00 -10.60
CA ILE A 86 -7.77 6.80 -9.15
C ILE A 86 -8.73 7.79 -8.52
N THR A 87 -9.67 7.29 -7.74
CA THR A 87 -10.63 8.13 -6.99
C THR A 87 -10.18 8.24 -5.55
N LYS A 88 -10.23 9.46 -5.01
CA LYS A 88 -9.91 9.75 -3.62
C LYS A 88 -11.20 10.04 -2.85
N THR A 89 -11.41 9.36 -1.73
CA THR A 89 -12.60 9.50 -0.87
C THR A 89 -12.22 9.27 0.60
N SER A 90 -13.16 9.37 1.53
CA SER A 90 -12.99 9.14 2.97
C SER A 90 -14.18 8.34 3.49
N PHE A 91 -14.05 7.64 4.61
CA PHE A 91 -15.20 6.97 5.24
C PHE A 91 -16.28 7.94 5.72
N LEU A 92 -15.91 9.21 5.92
CA LEU A 92 -16.81 10.29 6.33
C LEU A 92 -17.59 10.91 5.16
N ASP A 93 -17.29 10.53 3.92
CA ASP A 93 -17.92 11.05 2.72
C ASP A 93 -19.23 10.30 2.42
N ASP A 94 -20.35 11.02 2.30
CA ASP A 94 -21.65 10.45 1.95
C ASP A 94 -21.62 9.69 0.60
N SER A 95 -20.68 10.06 -0.28
CA SER A 95 -20.47 9.42 -1.58
C SER A 95 -19.57 8.19 -1.53
N PHE A 96 -18.96 7.87 -0.38
CA PHE A 96 -18.01 6.76 -0.20
C PHE A 96 -18.53 5.44 -0.79
N ARG A 97 -19.75 5.04 -0.40
CA ARG A 97 -20.35 3.77 -0.84
C ARG A 97 -20.52 3.70 -2.35
N LYS A 98 -20.94 4.81 -2.97
CA LYS A 98 -21.10 4.92 -4.42
C LYS A 98 -19.73 4.86 -5.13
N ASN A 99 -18.73 5.52 -4.58
CA ASN A 99 -17.36 5.50 -5.11
C ASN A 99 -16.75 4.09 -5.01
N LEU A 100 -16.97 3.40 -3.89
CA LEU A 100 -16.55 2.03 -3.67
C LEU A 100 -17.22 1.05 -4.65
N GLU A 101 -18.55 1.11 -4.78
CA GLU A 101 -19.29 0.27 -5.73
C GLU A 101 -18.81 0.50 -7.17
N SER A 102 -18.67 1.76 -7.58
CA SER A 102 -18.16 2.12 -8.91
C SER A 102 -16.74 1.58 -9.12
N ALA A 103 -15.84 1.75 -8.15
CA ALA A 103 -14.48 1.26 -8.24
C ALA A 103 -14.43 -0.27 -8.35
N LEU A 104 -15.25 -1.00 -7.59
CA LEU A 104 -15.35 -2.46 -7.65
C LEU A 104 -15.85 -2.93 -9.03
N ARG A 105 -16.89 -2.30 -9.56
CA ARG A 105 -17.47 -2.64 -10.88
C ARG A 105 -16.51 -2.36 -12.03
N PHE A 106 -15.90 -1.17 -12.05
CA PHE A 106 -15.09 -0.72 -13.18
C PHE A 106 -13.59 -1.03 -13.03
N GLY A 107 -13.15 -1.47 -11.85
CA GLY A 107 -11.74 -1.78 -11.58
C GLY A 107 -10.85 -0.54 -11.45
N ASN A 108 -11.46 0.61 -11.12
CA ASN A 108 -10.71 1.83 -10.86
C ASN A 108 -10.00 1.71 -9.52
N PRO A 109 -8.77 2.22 -9.38
CA PRO A 109 -8.10 2.34 -8.09
C PRO A 109 -8.88 3.26 -7.16
N LEU A 110 -8.96 2.90 -5.88
CA LEU A 110 -9.60 3.72 -4.86
C LEU A 110 -8.62 4.03 -3.73
N LEU A 111 -8.47 5.31 -3.38
CA LEU A 111 -7.73 5.74 -2.20
C LEU A 111 -8.73 6.26 -1.17
N VAL A 112 -8.79 5.57 -0.02
CA VAL A 112 -9.66 5.93 1.11
C VAL A 112 -8.81 6.56 2.20
N GLN A 113 -9.16 7.78 2.58
CA GLN A 113 -8.52 8.53 3.65
C GLN A 113 -9.22 8.33 4.99
N ASP A 114 -8.55 8.80 6.03
CA ASP A 114 -9.06 8.90 7.39
C ASP A 114 -9.53 7.54 7.93
N VAL A 115 -8.72 6.50 7.71
CA VAL A 115 -9.03 5.11 8.11
C VAL A 115 -9.18 4.92 9.63
N GLU A 116 -8.80 5.91 10.44
CA GLU A 116 -9.22 6.00 11.84
C GLU A 116 -10.75 5.96 12.03
N ASN A 117 -11.53 6.40 11.03
CA ASN A 117 -13.00 6.33 11.01
C ASN A 117 -13.52 5.12 10.22
N TYR A 118 -12.84 3.98 10.35
CA TYR A 118 -13.10 2.77 9.57
C TYR A 118 -14.58 2.32 9.55
N ASP A 119 -15.13 2.10 8.35
CA ASP A 119 -16.45 1.47 8.15
C ASP A 119 -16.29 -0.05 7.88
N PRO A 120 -16.87 -0.94 8.72
CA PRO A 120 -16.88 -2.39 8.52
C PRO A 120 -17.49 -2.88 7.20
N ILE A 121 -18.19 -2.02 6.45
CA ILE A 121 -18.67 -2.34 5.10
C ILE A 121 -17.54 -2.81 4.17
N LEU A 122 -16.29 -2.40 4.41
CA LEU A 122 -15.14 -2.85 3.61
C LEU A 122 -14.66 -4.28 3.94
N ASN A 123 -15.15 -4.90 5.01
CA ASN A 123 -14.68 -6.21 5.44
C ASN A 123 -14.69 -7.27 4.33
N PRO A 124 -15.78 -7.46 3.57
CA PRO A 124 -15.80 -8.45 2.48
C PRO A 124 -14.73 -8.16 1.41
N VAL A 125 -14.46 -6.88 1.15
CA VAL A 125 -13.44 -6.42 0.19
C VAL A 125 -12.04 -6.75 0.70
N LEU A 126 -11.73 -6.39 1.95
CA LEU A 126 -10.41 -6.64 2.53
C LEU A 126 -10.13 -8.15 2.66
N ASN A 127 -11.15 -8.94 3.00
CA ASN A 127 -11.06 -10.39 3.12
C ASN A 127 -11.06 -11.11 1.76
N ARG A 128 -11.42 -10.41 0.68
CA ARG A 128 -11.67 -11.02 -0.63
C ARG A 128 -12.69 -12.16 -0.54
N GLU A 129 -13.82 -11.89 0.08
CA GLU A 129 -14.96 -12.82 0.18
C GLU A 129 -15.70 -12.92 -1.16
N LEU A 130 -15.04 -13.56 -2.13
CA LEU A 130 -15.50 -13.65 -3.52
C LEU A 130 -16.49 -14.80 -3.70
N ARG A 131 -17.61 -14.52 -4.35
CA ARG A 131 -18.59 -15.53 -4.79
C ARG A 131 -18.48 -15.72 -6.30
N ARG A 132 -18.34 -16.96 -6.75
CA ARG A 132 -18.28 -17.29 -8.18
C ARG A 132 -19.59 -17.94 -8.62
N THR A 133 -20.37 -17.23 -9.43
CA THR A 133 -21.68 -17.70 -9.91
C THR A 133 -21.77 -17.50 -11.41
N GLY A 134 -21.97 -18.58 -12.17
CA GLY A 134 -22.18 -18.49 -13.63
C GLY A 134 -21.06 -17.80 -14.40
N GLY A 135 -19.79 -17.99 -13.99
CA GLY A 135 -18.62 -17.36 -14.62
C GLY A 135 -18.34 -15.92 -14.17
N ARG A 136 -19.24 -15.31 -13.38
CA ARG A 136 -19.04 -13.97 -12.79
C ARG A 136 -18.37 -14.09 -11.42
N VAL A 137 -17.51 -13.12 -11.11
CA VAL A 137 -16.93 -12.94 -9.76
C VAL A 137 -17.69 -11.82 -9.10
N LEU A 138 -18.37 -12.14 -8.00
CA LEU A 138 -19.24 -11.25 -7.25
C LEU A 138 -18.64 -11.01 -5.87
N ILE A 139 -18.92 -9.84 -5.32
CA ILE A 139 -18.64 -9.51 -3.93
C ILE A 139 -19.89 -8.90 -3.30
N THR A 140 -20.25 -9.38 -2.11
CA THR A 140 -21.43 -8.89 -1.39
C THR A 140 -21.02 -7.73 -0.49
N LEU A 141 -21.59 -6.55 -0.73
CA LEU A 141 -21.43 -5.35 0.10
C LEU A 141 -22.77 -4.95 0.69
N GLY A 142 -22.94 -5.17 1.99
CA GLY A 142 -24.24 -4.99 2.64
C GLY A 142 -25.28 -5.89 1.97
N ASP A 143 -26.32 -5.27 1.40
CA ASP A 143 -27.42 -5.97 0.73
C ASP A 143 -27.22 -6.11 -0.79
N GLN A 144 -26.09 -5.66 -1.34
CA GLN A 144 -25.84 -5.65 -2.78
C GLN A 144 -24.75 -6.63 -3.21
N ASP A 145 -25.05 -7.40 -4.25
CA ASP A 145 -24.05 -8.19 -4.97
C ASP A 145 -23.49 -7.38 -6.14
N ILE A 146 -22.18 -7.16 -6.11
CA ILE A 146 -21.45 -6.33 -7.08
C ILE A 146 -20.49 -7.19 -7.88
N ASP A 147 -20.45 -6.99 -9.20
CA ASP A 147 -19.42 -7.60 -10.05
C ASP A 147 -18.06 -7.02 -9.69
N LEU A 148 -17.13 -7.90 -9.28
CA LEU A 148 -15.77 -7.50 -8.97
C LEU A 148 -14.90 -7.53 -10.23
N SER A 149 -14.37 -6.37 -10.59
CA SER A 149 -13.33 -6.27 -11.61
C SER A 149 -11.99 -6.82 -11.09
N PRO A 150 -11.27 -7.63 -11.88
CA PRO A 150 -9.96 -8.17 -11.48
C PRO A 150 -8.87 -7.09 -11.37
N SER A 151 -9.07 -5.92 -11.97
CA SER A 151 -8.13 -4.80 -11.89
C SER A 151 -8.33 -3.92 -10.67
N PHE A 152 -9.39 -4.14 -9.88
CA PHE A 152 -9.69 -3.34 -8.70
C PHE A 152 -8.55 -3.39 -7.67
N VAL A 153 -8.17 -2.21 -7.19
CA VAL A 153 -7.20 -2.04 -6.11
C VAL A 153 -7.67 -0.94 -5.17
N ILE A 154 -7.47 -1.13 -3.87
CA ILE A 154 -7.79 -0.14 -2.84
C ILE A 154 -6.57 0.14 -1.97
N PHE A 155 -6.37 1.41 -1.64
CA PHE A 155 -5.36 1.90 -0.71
C PHE A 155 -6.08 2.59 0.44
N LEU A 156 -5.80 2.17 1.68
CA LEU A 156 -6.27 2.86 2.88
C LEU A 156 -5.16 3.77 3.37
N SER A 157 -5.48 4.98 3.82
CA SER A 157 -4.49 5.93 4.34
C SER A 157 -4.96 6.61 5.60
N THR A 158 -4.04 6.83 6.55
CA THR A 158 -4.22 7.71 7.71
C THR A 158 -3.07 8.72 7.76
N ARG A 159 -3.37 9.92 8.26
CA ARG A 159 -2.36 10.93 8.60
C ARG A 159 -1.90 10.84 10.04
N ASP A 160 -2.65 10.13 10.89
CA ASP A 160 -2.32 9.99 12.30
C ASP A 160 -1.45 8.74 12.51
N PRO A 161 -0.16 8.90 12.86
CA PRO A 161 0.73 7.77 13.10
C PRO A 161 0.47 7.08 14.45
N THR A 162 -0.37 7.65 15.31
CA THR A 162 -0.64 7.15 16.67
C THR A 162 -1.90 6.30 16.76
N VAL A 163 -2.64 6.14 15.65
CA VAL A 163 -3.87 5.35 15.61
C VAL A 163 -3.57 3.90 15.97
N GLU A 164 -4.23 3.41 17.02
CA GLU A 164 -4.23 2.00 17.38
C GLU A 164 -5.33 1.28 16.61
N PHE A 165 -4.90 0.49 15.63
CA PHE A 165 -5.82 -0.28 14.82
C PHE A 165 -6.23 -1.59 15.53
N PRO A 166 -7.51 -1.97 15.47
CA PRO A 166 -7.96 -3.21 16.10
C PRO A 166 -7.27 -4.42 15.45
N PRO A 167 -6.94 -5.47 16.22
CA PRO A 167 -6.24 -6.66 15.72
C PRO A 167 -6.92 -7.31 14.51
N ASP A 168 -8.25 -7.24 14.48
CA ASP A 168 -9.06 -7.72 13.37
C ASP A 168 -8.69 -7.04 12.05
N MET A 169 -8.61 -5.70 12.04
CA MET A 169 -8.21 -4.97 10.84
C MET A 169 -6.75 -5.23 10.49
N CYS A 170 -5.86 -5.27 11.50
CA CYS A 170 -4.44 -5.56 11.31
C CYS A 170 -4.19 -6.91 10.61
N SER A 171 -5.07 -7.88 10.79
CA SER A 171 -5.00 -9.19 10.14
C SER A 171 -5.36 -9.16 8.64
N ARG A 172 -6.15 -8.16 8.21
CA ARG A 172 -6.74 -8.08 6.86
C ARG A 172 -5.95 -7.18 5.90
N VAL A 173 -5.08 -6.31 6.43
CA VAL A 173 -4.33 -5.33 5.64
C VAL A 173 -2.82 -5.56 5.67
N THR A 174 -2.10 -4.96 4.72
CA THR A 174 -0.64 -4.84 4.75
C THR A 174 -0.26 -3.44 5.21
N PHE A 175 0.38 -3.32 6.38
CA PHE A 175 0.86 -2.00 6.84
C PHE A 175 2.05 -1.52 6.04
N VAL A 176 1.99 -0.26 5.59
CA VAL A 176 3.10 0.45 4.93
C VAL A 176 3.27 1.80 5.62
N ASN A 177 4.39 1.99 6.31
CA ASN A 177 4.62 3.20 7.13
C ASN A 177 5.60 4.15 6.43
N PHE A 178 5.12 5.34 6.06
CA PHE A 178 5.86 6.44 5.43
C PHE A 178 6.25 7.55 6.42
N THR A 179 6.22 7.27 7.73
CA THR A 179 6.71 8.20 8.74
C THR A 179 8.19 8.51 8.48
N VAL A 180 8.50 9.79 8.35
CA VAL A 180 9.85 10.28 8.06
C VAL A 180 10.79 9.91 9.21
N THR A 181 11.86 9.18 8.89
CA THR A 181 12.92 8.87 9.85
C THR A 181 14.04 9.91 9.75
N ARG A 182 14.89 10.01 10.78
CA ARG A 182 16.06 10.91 10.75
C ARG A 182 16.97 10.64 9.56
N SER A 183 17.21 9.37 9.24
CA SER A 183 18.01 8.97 8.09
C SER A 183 17.34 9.33 6.77
N SER A 184 16.03 9.10 6.65
CA SER A 184 15.25 9.51 5.47
C SER A 184 15.36 11.03 5.24
N LEU A 185 15.15 11.84 6.28
CA LEU A 185 15.27 13.29 6.19
C LEU A 185 16.69 13.73 5.79
N GLN A 186 17.73 13.14 6.39
CA GLN A 186 19.12 13.43 6.04
C GLN A 186 19.42 13.09 4.57
N SER A 187 18.99 11.93 4.10
CA SER A 187 19.16 11.50 2.71
C SER A 187 18.42 12.42 1.73
N GLN A 188 17.19 12.81 2.06
CA GLN A 188 16.41 13.73 1.23
C GLN A 188 17.05 15.13 1.16
N CYS A 189 17.52 15.67 2.29
CA CYS A 189 18.24 16.95 2.32
C CYS A 189 19.54 16.88 1.52
N LEU A 190 20.34 15.84 1.70
CA LEU A 190 21.58 15.65 0.96
C LEU A 190 21.31 15.57 -0.56
N HIS A 191 20.30 14.80 -0.96
CA HIS A 191 19.92 14.69 -2.37
C HIS A 191 19.48 16.03 -2.97
N ARG A 192 18.79 16.87 -2.19
CA ARG A 192 18.35 18.21 -2.64
C ARG A 192 19.50 19.21 -2.78
N VAL A 193 20.55 19.08 -1.98
CA VAL A 193 21.75 19.95 -2.05
C VAL A 193 22.70 19.54 -3.17
N LEU A 194 22.77 18.24 -3.47
CA LEU A 194 23.65 17.70 -4.53
C LEU A 194 23.03 17.74 -5.94
N LYS A 195 21.74 18.08 -6.05
CA LYS A 195 21.05 18.34 -7.33
C LYS A 195 21.30 19.76 -7.79
#